data_AF-A0A392Q2K4-F1
#
_entry.id   AF-A0A392Q2K4-F1
#
_cell.length_a   1.000
_cell.length_b   1.000
_cell.length_c   1.000
_cell.angle_alpha   90.00
_cell.angle_beta   90.00
_cell.angle_gamma   90.00
#
_symmetry.space_group_name_H-M   'P 1'
#
loop_
_entity.id
_entity.type
_entity.pdbx_description
1 polymer ?
#
loop_
_entity_poly.entity_id
_entity_poly.type
_entity_poly.pdbx_seq_one_letter_code
_entity_poly.pdbx_strand_id
1 'polypeptide(L)'
;MTLEEAYDEFMGELQEQYEEDKVLAAECSHCVKSRLPPKCKDPGRFTVPYCIGKAKERALCDLGSSISLMPLSFAKKWNVGKLTTTEAMEIVLADQSILNPS
;
A
#
# COMPACT_ATOMS: atom_id res chain seq x y z
N MET A 1 -29.05 -34.07 -25.05
CA MET A 1 -27.91 -33.43 -24.39
C MET A 1 -27.25 -34.46 -23.49
N THR A 2 -26.15 -35.02 -23.96
CA THR A 2 -25.29 -35.90 -23.17
C THR A 2 -24.39 -35.06 -22.26
N LEU A 3 -23.77 -35.67 -21.25
CA LEU A 3 -22.81 -34.99 -20.37
C LEU A 3 -21.61 -34.43 -21.15
N GLU A 4 -21.22 -35.11 -22.22
CA GLU A 4 -20.12 -34.69 -23.10
C GLU A 4 -20.51 -33.43 -23.89
N GLU A 5 -21.71 -33.42 -24.49
CA GLU A 5 -22.24 -32.25 -25.19
C GLU A 5 -22.35 -31.02 -24.26
N ALA A 6 -22.79 -31.21 -23.00
CA ALA A 6 -22.88 -30.13 -22.02
C ALA A 6 -21.52 -29.62 -21.53
N TYR A 7 -20.51 -30.50 -21.46
CA TYR A 7 -19.14 -30.12 -21.10
C TYR A 7 -18.48 -29.33 -22.22
N ASP A 8 -18.66 -29.75 -23.47
CA ASP A 8 -18.11 -29.05 -24.63
C ASP A 8 -18.74 -27.66 -24.81
N GLU A 9 -20.05 -27.53 -24.59
CA GLU A 9 -20.75 -26.24 -24.59
C GLU A 9 -20.19 -25.29 -23.52
N PHE A 10 -20.07 -25.77 -22.28
CA PHE A 10 -19.52 -24.98 -21.17
C PHE A 10 -18.06 -24.55 -21.39
N MET A 11 -17.23 -25.44 -21.92
CA MET A 11 -15.84 -25.12 -22.23
C MET A 11 -15.72 -24.13 -23.39
N GLY A 12 -16.65 -24.18 -24.35
CA GLY A 12 -16.77 -23.19 -25.42
C GLY A 12 -17.09 -21.80 -24.88
N GLU A 13 -18.08 -21.68 -23.98
CA GLU A 13 -18.44 -20.41 -23.33
C GLU A 13 -17.26 -19.80 -22.55
N LEU A 14 -16.53 -20.62 -21.80
CA LEU A 14 -15.34 -20.16 -21.05
C LEU A 14 -14.22 -19.66 -21.96
N GLN A 15 -14.01 -20.31 -23.11
CA GLN A 15 -13.00 -19.86 -24.08
C GLN A 15 -13.39 -18.54 -24.72
N GLU A 16 -14.66 -18.36 -25.07
CA GLU A 16 -15.17 -17.10 -25.63
C GLU A 16 -14.98 -15.95 -24.63
N GLN A 17 -15.42 -16.14 -23.38
CA GLN A 17 -15.23 -15.15 -22.30
C GLN A 17 -13.74 -14.80 -22.08
N TYR A 18 -12.85 -15.79 -22.12
CA TYR A 18 -11.42 -15.57 -21.91
C TYR A 18 -10.78 -14.73 -23.04
N GLU A 19 -11.20 -14.93 -24.29
CA GLU A 19 -10.70 -14.12 -25.40
C GLU A 19 -11.28 -12.70 -25.37
N GLU A 20 -12.54 -12.51 -24.98
CA GLU A 20 -13.12 -11.18 -24.76
C GLU A 20 -12.38 -10.39 -23.66
N ASP A 21 -12.16 -11.02 -22.50
CA ASP A 21 -11.42 -10.41 -21.38
C ASP A 21 -9.99 -10.05 -21.76
N LYS A 22 -9.34 -10.88 -22.59
CA LYS A 22 -7.98 -10.66 -23.08
C LYS A 22 -7.89 -9.48 -24.06
N VAL A 23 -8.90 -9.30 -24.91
CA VAL A 23 -9.01 -8.13 -25.80
C VAL A 23 -9.23 -6.86 -24.97
N LEU A 24 -10.16 -6.87 -24.02
CA LEU A 24 -10.42 -5.75 -23.11
C LEU A 24 -9.17 -5.38 -22.29
N ALA A 25 -8.45 -6.37 -21.78
CA ALA A 25 -7.19 -6.16 -21.07
C ALA A 25 -6.11 -5.55 -21.99
N ALA A 26 -6.04 -5.98 -23.25
CA ALA A 26 -5.11 -5.43 -24.24
C ALA A 26 -5.43 -3.96 -24.57
N GLU A 27 -6.71 -3.63 -24.81
CA GLU A 27 -7.18 -2.25 -25.04
C GLU A 27 -6.93 -1.35 -23.82
N CYS A 28 -7.23 -1.85 -22.62
CA CYS A 28 -6.93 -1.17 -21.37
C CYS A 28 -5.42 -0.92 -21.23
N SER A 29 -4.59 -1.92 -21.52
CA SER A 29 -3.13 -1.76 -21.47
C SER A 29 -2.62 -0.73 -22.49
N HIS A 30 -3.25 -0.65 -23.67
CA HIS A 30 -2.87 0.27 -24.74
C HIS A 30 -3.26 1.72 -24.41
N CYS A 31 -4.47 1.94 -23.89
CA CYS A 31 -4.94 3.27 -23.49
C CYS A 31 -4.20 3.79 -22.25
N VAL A 32 -3.81 2.90 -21.33
CA VAL A 32 -2.97 3.23 -20.18
C VAL A 32 -1.54 3.55 -20.64
N LYS A 33 -0.92 2.73 -21.50
CA LYS A 33 0.45 2.98 -21.98
C LYS A 33 0.61 4.29 -22.77
N SER A 34 -0.41 4.72 -23.51
CA SER A 34 -0.34 5.93 -24.34
C SER A 34 -0.50 7.25 -23.57
N ARG A 35 -0.94 7.22 -22.31
CA ARG A 35 -1.24 8.45 -21.52
C ARG A 35 -0.50 8.56 -20.20
N LEU A 36 0.25 7.54 -19.79
CA LEU A 36 0.96 7.62 -18.52
C LEU A 36 2.19 8.53 -18.65
N PRO A 37 2.37 9.52 -17.75
CA PRO A 37 3.60 10.28 -17.69
C PRO A 37 4.77 9.34 -17.37
N PRO A 38 5.99 9.66 -17.83
CA PRO A 38 7.17 8.87 -17.50
C PRO A 38 7.30 8.71 -15.98
N LYS A 39 7.50 7.46 -15.53
CA LYS A 39 7.70 7.16 -14.11
C LYS A 39 8.88 7.98 -13.60
N CYS A 40 8.62 8.90 -12.67
CA CYS A 40 9.69 9.59 -11.95
C CYS A 40 10.49 8.56 -11.15
N LYS A 41 11.81 8.79 -11.05
CA LYS A 41 12.65 8.01 -10.13
C LYS A 41 12.10 8.18 -8.72
N ASP A 42 12.12 7.09 -7.94
CA ASP A 42 11.78 7.15 -6.53
C ASP A 42 12.71 8.19 -5.85
N PRO A 43 12.17 9.24 -5.22
CA PRO A 43 12.97 10.20 -4.48
C PRO A 43 13.68 9.59 -3.27
N GLY A 44 13.40 8.34 -2.90
CA GLY A 44 13.95 7.67 -1.74
C GLY A 44 13.19 8.10 -0.47
N ARG A 45 13.91 8.50 0.59
CA ARG A 45 13.28 9.00 1.82
C ARG A 45 12.56 10.34 1.59
N PHE A 46 11.27 10.29 1.31
CA PHE A 46 10.43 11.48 1.27
C PHE A 46 10.22 12.01 2.69
N THR A 47 10.71 13.21 2.97
CA THR A 47 10.53 13.85 4.27
C THR A 47 9.73 15.12 4.16
N VAL A 48 8.82 15.34 5.10
CA VAL A 48 7.99 16.56 5.17
C VAL A 48 8.41 17.39 6.38
N PRO A 49 8.47 18.73 6.26
CA PRO A 49 8.67 19.59 7.41
C PRO A 49 7.44 19.48 8.33
N TYR A 50 7.66 19.45 9.64
CA TYR A 50 6.57 19.48 10.62
C TYR A 50 6.95 20.36 11.82
N CYS A 51 5.93 20.79 12.56
CA CYS A 51 6.09 21.59 13.77
C CYS A 51 5.33 20.95 14.94
N ILE A 52 5.99 20.82 16.10
CA ILE A 52 5.34 20.50 17.37
C ILE A 52 5.70 21.59 18.37
N GLY A 53 4.69 22.40 18.75
CA GLY A 53 4.93 23.61 19.52
C GLY A 53 5.92 24.54 18.80
N LYS A 54 7.09 24.76 19.41
CA LYS A 54 8.18 25.58 18.84
C LYS A 54 9.23 24.77 18.06
N ALA A 55 9.16 23.44 18.09
CA ALA A 55 10.07 22.58 17.33
C ALA A 55 9.78 22.67 15.84
N LYS A 56 10.83 22.79 15.00
CA LYS A 56 10.73 22.71 13.54
C LYS A 56 11.69 21.65 13.04
N GLU A 57 11.16 20.54 12.55
CA GLU A 57 11.93 19.33 12.23
C GLU A 57 11.39 18.69 10.94
N ARG A 58 12.04 17.62 10.48
CA ARG A 58 11.59 16.85 9.31
C ARG A 58 11.17 15.45 9.73
N ALA A 59 10.01 15.00 9.27
CA ALA A 59 9.50 13.65 9.49
C ALA A 59 9.59 12.84 8.21
N LEU A 60 9.83 11.53 8.33
CA LEU A 60 9.67 10.60 7.21
C LEU A 60 8.17 10.47 6.91
N CYS A 61 7.77 10.73 5.67
CA CYS A 61 6.40 10.57 5.23
C CYS A 61 6.29 9.23 4.49
N ASP A 62 5.95 8.20 5.26
CA ASP A 62 5.69 6.87 4.75
C ASP A 62 4.20 6.72 4.46
N LEU A 63 3.81 6.81 3.20
CA LEU A 63 2.42 6.68 2.75
C LEU A 63 1.91 5.22 2.82
N GLY A 64 2.81 4.25 2.99
CA GLY A 64 2.46 2.84 3.18
C GLY A 64 2.18 2.47 4.63
N SER A 65 2.50 3.34 5.58
CA SER A 65 2.24 3.11 7.01
C SER A 65 0.88 3.68 7.42
N SER A 66 0.11 2.89 8.18
CA SER A 66 -1.12 3.35 8.82
C SER A 66 -0.89 4.08 10.14
N ILE A 67 0.33 4.05 10.68
CA ILE A 67 0.70 4.66 11.97
C ILE A 67 1.85 5.67 11.81
N SER A 68 1.87 6.68 12.68
CA SER A 68 2.97 7.66 12.78
C SER A 68 3.85 7.32 13.97
N LEU A 69 5.17 7.22 13.75
CA LEU A 69 6.15 6.95 14.79
C LEU A 69 6.86 8.24 15.23
N MET A 70 7.05 8.39 16.55
CA MET A 70 7.83 9.48 17.14
C MET A 70 8.87 8.89 18.11
N PRO A 71 10.17 9.15 17.93
CA PRO A 71 11.17 8.67 18.86
C PRO A 71 10.93 9.21 20.28
N LEU A 72 11.07 8.36 21.30
CA LEU A 72 10.89 8.76 22.69
C LEU A 72 11.85 9.88 23.10
N SER A 73 13.10 9.86 22.61
CA SER A 73 14.08 10.93 22.83
C SER A 73 13.58 12.28 22.30
N PHE A 74 12.90 12.27 21.15
CA PHE A 74 12.28 13.46 20.57
C PHE A 74 11.12 13.96 21.43
N ALA A 75 10.21 13.06 21.81
CA ALA A 75 9.06 13.38 22.64
C ALA A 75 9.48 13.97 24.00
N LYS A 76 10.54 13.41 24.62
CA LYS A 76 11.16 13.92 25.85
C LYS A 76 11.80 15.30 25.64
N LYS A 77 12.58 15.48 24.58
CA LYS A 77 13.27 16.75 24.27
C LYS A 77 12.29 17.92 24.13
N TRP A 78 11.14 17.67 23.49
CA TRP A 78 10.16 18.70 23.19
C TRP A 78 8.96 18.74 24.13
N ASN A 79 8.99 17.93 25.19
CA ASN A 79 7.95 17.84 26.22
C ASN A 79 6.54 17.82 25.62
N VAL A 80 6.31 16.89 24.68
CA VAL A 80 5.10 16.82 23.83
C VAL A 80 3.81 16.58 24.66
N GLY A 81 3.96 16.27 25.94
CA GLY A 81 2.88 16.16 26.90
C GLY A 81 3.11 14.98 27.84
N LYS A 82 2.07 14.61 28.58
CA LYS A 82 2.09 13.39 29.39
C LYS A 82 2.10 12.18 28.45
N LEU A 83 3.16 11.39 28.52
CA LEU A 83 3.25 10.12 27.81
C LEU A 83 2.65 9.02 28.68
N THR A 84 1.83 8.16 28.06
CA THR A 84 1.31 6.94 28.67
C THR A 84 2.01 5.75 28.02
N THR A 85 2.54 4.86 28.84
CA THR A 85 3.08 3.59 28.36
C THR A 85 1.92 2.61 28.17
N THR A 86 1.87 1.97 27.01
CA THR A 86 0.98 0.83 26.79
C THR A 86 1.81 -0.43 26.99
N GLU A 87 1.45 -1.25 27.97
CA GLU A 87 2.23 -2.44 28.34
C GLU A 87 2.17 -3.57 27.29
N ALA A 88 1.13 -3.57 26.46
CA ALA A 88 0.96 -4.51 25.36
C ALA A 88 0.66 -3.75 24.06
N MET A 89 1.53 -3.90 23.07
CA MET A 89 1.33 -3.36 21.73
C MET A 89 1.84 -4.37 20.70
N GLU A 90 1.01 -4.65 19.70
CA GLU A 90 1.36 -5.44 18.53
C GLU A 90 1.43 -4.51 17.31
N ILE A 91 2.53 -4.56 16.57
CA ILE A 91 2.69 -3.86 15.31
C ILE A 91 2.68 -4.90 14.20
N VAL A 92 1.69 -4.82 13.31
CA VAL A 92 1.62 -5.66 12.11
C VAL A 92 2.33 -4.95 10.97
N LEU A 93 3.36 -5.57 10.42
CA LEU A 93 4.11 -5.05 9.28
C LEU A 93 3.42 -5.42 7.96
N ALA A 94 3.83 -4.77 6.87
CA ALA A 94 3.25 -4.98 5.54
C ALA A 94 3.42 -6.43 5.01
N ASP A 95 4.43 -7.16 5.50
CA ASP A 95 4.66 -8.58 5.21
C ASP A 95 3.88 -9.52 6.14
N GLN A 96 2.93 -8.98 6.92
CA GLN A 96 2.11 -9.69 7.91
C GLN A 96 2.88 -10.23 9.12
N SER A 97 4.15 -9.88 9.27
CA SER A 97 4.88 -10.19 10.50
C SER A 97 4.37 -9.33 11.66
N ILE A 98 4.36 -9.92 12.87
CA ILE A 98 3.92 -9.25 14.10
C ILE A 98 5.16 -8.91 14.92
N LEU A 99 5.29 -7.64 15.28
CA LEU A 99 6.38 -7.12 16.08
C LEU A 99 5.82 -6.62 17.41
N ASN A 100 6.34 -7.16 18.50
CA ASN A 100 6.02 -6.76 19.87
C ASN A 100 7.16 -5.88 20.40
N PRO A 101 7.00 -4.54 20.40
CA PRO A 101 8.05 -3.65 20.87
C PRO A 101 8.32 -3.88 22.37
N SER A 102 9.60 -3.96 22.73
CA SER A 102 10.07 -4.12 24.11
C SER A 102 10.09 -2.81 24.90
#